data_AF-A0AAN9YR43-F1
#
_entry.id   AF-A0AAN9YR43-F1
#
_cell.length_a   1.000
_cell.length_b   1.000
_cell.length_c   1.000
_cell.angle_alpha   90.00
_cell.angle_beta   90.00
_cell.angle_gamma   90.00
#
_symmetry.space_group_name_H-M   'P 1'
#
loop_
_entity.id
_entity.type
_entity.pdbx_description
1 polymer ?
#
loop_
_entity_poly.entity_id
_entity_poly.type
_entity_poly.pdbx_seq_one_letter_code
_entity_poly.pdbx_strand_id
1 'polypeptide(L)'
;MENLLSLAFDNLSSYDGPKIRKGLRQVEGLLANICLTRQPSKERKSSVASGVNGDNNETPSPPGPKTLAELTDDPAFHEFFKLQEGFEWNVNLRLVNTLDRLVAKGSDGQNDLLILSALDLIQGTLLLHPPSKALFSREMYMNLLLDLLEPDFCPAIQSATLLTLVTALIDTPQNTRTFENLDGLLTVTSLFRSRGTSRDVKLKLVEFLYFYLMPETPSIPSAGARDAGVPAMLQRSPSKLAKAFAFGGGGEGGAKSGGRPHSSDSANTDGPTRSQEEKQALLGRHLNSVEELVKDLRQSTPFGGVVC
;
A
#
# COMPACT_ATOMS: atom_id res chain seq x y z
N MET A 1 -22.81 1.66 3.15
CA MET A 1 -21.57 2.45 2.98
C MET A 1 -21.49 3.20 1.64
N GLU A 2 -22.01 2.63 0.56
CA GLU A 2 -22.01 3.20 -0.81
C GLU A 2 -22.42 4.68 -0.90
N ASN A 3 -23.53 5.09 -0.27
CA ASN A 3 -23.96 6.50 -0.29
C ASN A 3 -22.92 7.48 0.29
N LEU A 4 -22.16 7.06 1.30
CA LEU A 4 -21.10 7.88 1.89
C LEU A 4 -19.92 8.00 0.91
N LEU A 5 -19.56 6.90 0.26
CA LEU A 5 -18.53 6.89 -0.78
C LEU A 5 -18.95 7.73 -1.98
N SER A 6 -20.20 7.61 -2.43
CA SER A 6 -20.74 8.39 -3.55
C SER A 6 -20.59 9.89 -3.29
N LEU A 7 -21.04 10.35 -2.11
CA LEU A 7 -20.94 11.75 -1.73
C LEU A 7 -19.48 12.22 -1.62
N ALA A 8 -18.59 11.37 -1.10
CA ALA A 8 -17.16 11.67 -1.06
C ALA A 8 -16.56 11.79 -2.46
N PHE A 9 -16.92 10.89 -3.37
CA PHE A 9 -16.39 10.84 -4.73
C PHE A 9 -16.88 12.01 -5.59
N ASP A 10 -18.14 12.43 -5.42
CA ASP A 10 -18.65 13.64 -6.06
C ASP A 10 -17.81 14.86 -5.67
N ASN A 11 -17.47 14.98 -4.39
CA ASN A 11 -16.61 16.06 -3.89
C ASN A 11 -15.16 15.94 -4.38
N LEU A 12 -14.58 14.73 -4.40
CA LEU A 12 -13.22 14.47 -4.89
C LEU A 12 -13.09 14.72 -6.40
N SER A 13 -14.14 14.45 -7.18
CA SER A 13 -14.17 14.69 -8.62
C SER A 13 -14.21 16.17 -9.01
N SER A 14 -14.42 17.07 -8.04
CA SER A 14 -14.43 18.51 -8.27
C SER A 14 -13.03 19.08 -8.54
N TYR A 15 -12.96 20.23 -9.21
CA TYR A 15 -11.75 21.06 -9.34
C TYR A 15 -11.64 22.14 -8.24
N ASP A 16 -12.68 22.29 -7.42
CA ASP A 16 -12.75 23.27 -6.35
C ASP A 16 -12.07 22.74 -5.08
N GLY A 17 -11.04 23.44 -4.61
CA GLY A 17 -10.21 23.01 -3.47
C GLY A 17 -11.01 22.72 -2.18
N PRO A 18 -11.94 23.58 -1.76
CA PRO A 18 -12.87 23.31 -0.66
C PRO A 18 -13.72 22.04 -0.83
N LYS A 19 -14.20 21.73 -2.04
CA LYS A 19 -14.93 20.49 -2.31
C LYS A 19 -14.00 19.28 -2.21
N ILE A 20 -12.81 19.33 -2.81
CA ILE A 20 -11.82 18.26 -2.69
C ILE A 20 -11.49 18.00 -1.21
N ARG A 21 -11.21 19.06 -0.44
CA ARG A 21 -10.98 18.97 1.01
C ARG A 21 -12.12 18.29 1.74
N LYS A 22 -13.36 18.63 1.40
CA LYS A 22 -14.55 18.00 1.98
C LYS A 22 -14.62 16.51 1.63
N GLY A 23 -14.33 16.14 0.39
CA GLY A 23 -14.26 14.75 -0.07
C GLY A 23 -13.20 13.95 0.69
N LEU A 24 -11.99 14.48 0.82
CA LEU A 24 -10.90 13.86 1.59
C LEU A 24 -11.30 13.64 3.05
N ARG A 25 -11.90 14.64 3.71
CA ARG A 25 -12.41 14.50 5.09
C ARG A 25 -13.53 13.48 5.24
N GLN A 26 -14.37 13.31 4.20
CA GLN A 26 -15.42 12.29 4.21
C GLN A 26 -14.83 10.89 4.13
N VAL A 27 -13.80 10.68 3.30
CA VAL A 27 -13.05 9.43 3.26
C VAL A 27 -12.35 9.19 4.59
N GLU A 28 -11.62 10.17 5.11
CA GLU A 28 -10.95 10.10 6.41
C GLU A 28 -11.93 9.72 7.54
N GLY A 29 -13.08 10.38 7.61
CA GLY A 29 -14.11 10.07 8.59
C GLY A 29 -14.71 8.67 8.45
N LEU A 30 -14.83 8.16 7.22
CA LEU A 30 -15.23 6.77 6.99
C LEU A 30 -14.17 5.80 7.52
N LEU A 31 -12.90 6.02 7.19
CA LEU A 31 -11.79 5.19 7.66
C LEU A 31 -11.65 5.24 9.18
N ALA A 32 -11.80 6.41 9.79
CA ALA A 32 -11.77 6.57 11.25
C ALA A 32 -12.89 5.76 11.92
N ASN A 33 -14.10 5.75 11.37
CA ASN A 33 -15.20 4.92 11.89
C ASN A 33 -14.93 3.42 11.81
N ILE A 34 -14.16 2.99 10.80
CA ILE A 34 -13.76 1.59 10.61
C ILE A 34 -12.61 1.24 11.57
N CYS A 35 -11.59 2.09 11.68
CA CYS A 35 -10.35 1.79 12.39
C CYS A 35 -10.37 2.11 13.89
N LEU A 36 -11.27 2.97 14.37
CA LEU A 36 -11.30 3.41 15.76
C LEU A 36 -12.44 2.75 16.55
N THR A 37 -12.18 2.45 17.81
CA THR A 37 -13.17 1.87 18.71
C THR A 37 -14.29 2.88 18.98
N ARG A 38 -15.54 2.48 18.71
CA ARG A 38 -16.69 3.30 19.09
C ARG A 38 -16.81 3.29 20.61
N GLN A 39 -16.67 4.46 21.23
CA GLN A 39 -17.11 4.59 22.62
C GLN A 39 -18.63 4.40 22.68
N PRO A 40 -19.15 3.60 23.63
CA PRO A 40 -20.58 3.57 23.86
C PRO A 40 -21.00 4.98 24.26
N SER A 41 -21.80 5.62 23.40
CA SER A 41 -22.46 6.87 23.77
C SER A 41 -23.25 6.58 25.04
N LYS A 42 -22.91 7.21 26.17
CA LYS A 42 -23.79 7.22 27.34
C LYS A 42 -25.16 7.67 26.84
N GLU A 43 -26.12 6.74 26.79
CA GLU A 43 -27.50 7.04 26.52
C GLU A 43 -27.90 8.19 27.45
N ARG A 44 -28.31 9.32 26.89
CA ARG A 44 -28.95 10.39 27.65
C ARG A 44 -30.30 9.85 28.12
N LYS A 45 -30.30 9.06 29.20
CA LYS A 45 -31.51 8.77 29.96
C LYS A 45 -31.97 10.09 30.55
N SER A 46 -33.03 10.63 29.97
CA SER A 46 -33.86 11.66 30.59
C SER A 46 -34.33 11.13 31.94
N SER A 47 -33.76 11.68 33.02
CA SER A 47 -34.36 11.54 34.34
C SER A 47 -34.31 12.88 35.04
N VAL A 48 -35.50 13.28 35.45
CA VAL A 48 -35.83 14.48 36.19
C VAL A 48 -35.33 14.32 37.64
N ALA A 49 -34.82 15.42 38.18
CA ALA A 49 -34.68 15.77 39.60
C ALA A 49 -33.45 15.34 40.43
N SER A 50 -32.98 16.38 41.13
CA SER A 50 -32.33 16.43 42.45
C SER A 50 -30.81 16.27 42.51
N GLY A 51 -30.18 17.40 42.86
CA GLY A 51 -28.74 17.58 42.88
C GLY A 51 -28.03 16.90 44.04
N VAL A 52 -26.77 16.54 43.76
CA VAL A 52 -25.64 16.45 44.69
C VAL A 52 -24.38 16.76 43.87
N ASN A 53 -23.53 17.64 44.40
CA ASN A 53 -22.22 17.98 43.86
C ASN A 53 -21.35 16.72 43.69
N GLY A 54 -20.83 16.52 42.48
CA GLY A 54 -19.83 15.51 42.16
C GLY A 54 -19.06 15.96 40.94
N ASP A 55 -17.88 16.50 41.18
CA ASP A 55 -16.94 17.06 40.20
C ASP A 55 -16.30 15.91 39.39
N ASN A 56 -17.06 15.30 38.49
CA ASN A 56 -16.56 14.30 37.54
C ASN A 56 -16.36 14.95 36.18
N ASN A 57 -15.34 15.80 36.08
CA ASN A 57 -14.83 16.29 34.81
C ASN A 57 -13.95 15.22 34.14
N GLU A 58 -14.51 14.03 33.90
CA GLU A 58 -13.88 13.03 33.04
C GLU A 58 -14.07 13.48 31.59
N THR A 59 -13.07 14.15 31.03
CA THR A 59 -12.96 14.32 29.59
C THR A 59 -13.01 12.93 28.95
N PRO A 60 -13.95 12.68 28.01
CA PRO A 60 -13.99 11.38 27.33
C PRO A 60 -12.63 11.17 26.65
N SER A 61 -11.93 10.11 27.03
CA SER A 61 -10.67 9.75 26.39
C SER A 61 -10.88 9.59 24.88
N PRO A 62 -9.94 10.00 24.02
CA PRO A 62 -10.11 9.81 22.58
C PRO A 62 -10.31 8.32 22.25
N PRO A 63 -11.12 7.99 21.24
CA PRO A 63 -11.32 6.60 20.83
C PRO A 63 -9.98 5.98 20.41
N GLY A 64 -9.63 4.84 21.02
CA GLY A 64 -8.40 4.12 20.70
C GLY A 64 -8.48 3.36 19.37
N PRO A 65 -7.34 3.09 18.72
CA PRO A 65 -7.29 2.27 17.51
C PRO A 65 -7.73 0.83 17.81
N LYS A 66 -8.46 0.21 16.88
CA LYS A 66 -8.76 -1.22 16.91
C LYS A 66 -7.51 -2.03 16.63
N THR A 67 -7.41 -3.19 17.26
CA THR A 67 -6.45 -4.22 16.90
C THR A 67 -6.82 -4.85 15.55
N LEU A 68 -5.85 -5.51 14.89
CA LEU A 68 -6.11 -6.22 13.63
C LEU A 68 -7.17 -7.32 13.78
N ALA A 69 -7.22 -7.99 14.93
CA ALA A 69 -8.22 -9.00 15.23
C ALA A 69 -9.63 -8.39 15.29
N GLU A 70 -9.79 -7.29 16.03
CA GLU A 70 -11.07 -6.57 16.13
C GLU A 70 -11.54 -6.01 14.78
N LEU A 71 -10.62 -5.57 13.93
CA LEU A 71 -10.94 -5.10 12.60
C LEU A 71 -11.45 -6.23 11.70
N THR A 72 -10.82 -7.40 11.79
CA THR A 72 -11.17 -8.57 10.96
C THR A 72 -12.56 -9.10 11.28
N ASP A 73 -13.08 -8.88 12.48
CA ASP A 73 -14.43 -9.27 12.88
C ASP A 73 -15.49 -8.15 12.67
N ASP A 74 -15.08 -6.95 12.22
CA ASP A 74 -15.97 -5.80 12.06
C ASP A 74 -16.78 -5.87 10.75
N PRO A 75 -18.13 -5.92 10.82
CA PRO A 75 -18.97 -5.93 9.62
C PRO A 75 -18.77 -4.71 8.71
N ALA A 76 -18.46 -3.53 9.28
CA ALA A 76 -18.19 -2.33 8.50
C ALA A 76 -16.88 -2.45 7.73
N PHE A 77 -15.86 -3.08 8.32
CA PHE A 77 -14.62 -3.37 7.61
C PHE A 77 -14.84 -4.35 6.45
N HIS A 78 -15.63 -5.41 6.66
CA HIS A 78 -15.96 -6.34 5.57
C HIS A 78 -16.75 -5.68 4.44
N GLU A 79 -17.75 -4.85 4.75
CA GLU A 79 -18.49 -4.10 3.73
C GLU A 79 -17.54 -3.16 2.96
N PHE A 80 -16.67 -2.43 3.67
CA PHE A 80 -15.65 -1.59 3.05
C PHE A 80 -14.75 -2.38 2.12
N PHE A 81 -14.15 -3.46 2.62
CA PHE A 81 -13.23 -4.33 1.87
C PHE A 81 -13.89 -4.86 0.61
N LYS A 82 -15.12 -5.39 0.71
CA LYS A 82 -15.90 -5.87 -0.44
C LYS A 82 -16.12 -4.78 -1.49
N LEU A 83 -16.43 -3.55 -1.07
CA LEU A 83 -16.61 -2.43 -1.99
C LEU A 83 -15.30 -2.06 -2.71
N GLN A 84 -14.14 -2.26 -2.08
CA GLN A 84 -12.85 -1.91 -2.67
C GLN A 84 -12.42 -2.85 -3.81
N GLU A 85 -12.95 -4.08 -3.88
CA GLU A 85 -12.69 -5.05 -4.95
C GLU A 85 -13.24 -4.57 -6.32
N GLY A 86 -14.30 -3.76 -6.32
CA GLY A 86 -14.89 -3.20 -7.53
C GLY A 86 -14.26 -1.86 -7.93
N PHE A 87 -14.18 -1.58 -9.23
CA PHE A 87 -13.68 -0.29 -9.73
C PHE A 87 -14.56 0.90 -9.36
N GLU A 88 -15.86 0.69 -9.18
CA GLU A 88 -16.84 1.76 -8.89
C GLU A 88 -16.56 2.44 -7.54
N TRP A 89 -16.27 1.61 -6.53
CA TRP A 89 -16.16 2.00 -5.12
C TRP A 89 -14.73 1.97 -4.56
N ASN A 90 -13.73 1.63 -5.39
CA ASN A 90 -12.33 1.64 -4.98
C ASN A 90 -11.86 3.07 -4.66
N VAL A 91 -11.68 3.33 -3.38
CA VAL A 91 -11.26 4.63 -2.84
C VAL A 91 -9.86 4.98 -3.30
N ASN A 92 -8.93 4.01 -3.35
CA ASN A 92 -7.55 4.27 -3.75
C ASN A 92 -7.47 4.78 -5.20
N LEU A 93 -8.21 4.15 -6.12
CA LEU A 93 -8.34 4.61 -7.50
C LEU A 93 -8.88 6.05 -7.57
N ARG A 94 -9.89 6.39 -6.77
CA ARG A 94 -10.44 7.76 -6.72
C ARG A 94 -9.46 8.77 -6.15
N LEU A 95 -8.70 8.40 -5.13
CA LEU A 95 -7.67 9.24 -4.53
C LEU A 95 -6.51 9.48 -5.49
N VAL A 96 -6.02 8.45 -6.18
CA VAL A 96 -4.96 8.56 -7.19
C VAL A 96 -5.39 9.47 -8.34
N ASN A 97 -6.62 9.32 -8.85
CA ASN A 97 -7.14 10.24 -9.87
C ASN A 97 -7.28 11.68 -9.35
N THR A 98 -7.54 11.85 -8.06
CA THR A 98 -7.61 13.18 -7.43
C THR A 98 -6.21 13.79 -7.29
N LEU A 99 -5.25 12.97 -6.88
CA LEU A 99 -3.83 13.34 -6.78
C LEU A 99 -3.29 13.81 -8.12
N ASP A 100 -3.57 13.10 -9.21
CA ASP A 100 -3.21 13.49 -10.58
C ASP A 100 -3.69 14.92 -10.93
N ARG A 101 -4.96 15.22 -10.64
CA ARG A 101 -5.51 16.58 -10.84
C ARG A 101 -4.86 17.63 -9.94
N LEU A 102 -4.53 17.29 -8.70
CA LEU A 102 -3.87 18.21 -7.78
C LEU A 102 -2.44 18.51 -8.23
N VAL A 103 -1.70 17.50 -8.70
CA VAL A 103 -0.35 17.66 -9.26
C VAL A 103 -0.37 18.58 -10.48
N ALA A 104 -1.31 18.37 -11.41
CA ALA A 104 -1.45 19.19 -12.61
C ALA A 104 -1.77 20.68 -12.32
N LYS A 105 -2.33 21.00 -11.16
CA LYS A 105 -2.70 22.37 -10.77
C LYS A 105 -1.51 23.21 -10.30
N GLY A 106 -0.39 22.58 -9.91
CA GLY A 106 0.78 23.25 -9.34
C GLY A 106 0.66 23.56 -7.85
N SER A 107 1.72 24.11 -7.25
CA SER A 107 1.80 24.36 -5.81
C SER A 107 1.26 25.75 -5.45
N ASP A 108 0.27 25.80 -4.56
CA ASP A 108 -0.23 27.04 -3.94
C ASP A 108 -0.44 26.90 -2.43
N GLY A 109 0.32 26.03 -1.75
CA GLY A 109 0.27 25.79 -0.30
C GLY A 109 -1.03 25.15 0.20
N GLN A 110 -2.20 25.65 -0.20
CA GLN A 110 -3.48 24.99 0.03
C GLN A 110 -3.57 23.68 -0.76
N ASN A 111 -3.11 23.69 -2.01
CA ASN A 111 -3.02 22.50 -2.84
C ASN A 111 -2.05 21.47 -2.24
N ASP A 112 -0.92 21.92 -1.69
CA ASP A 112 0.05 21.03 -1.01
C ASP A 112 -0.59 20.29 0.17
N LEU A 113 -1.43 20.96 0.96
CA LEU A 113 -2.18 20.32 2.04
C LEU A 113 -3.18 19.27 1.52
N LEU A 114 -3.76 19.48 0.34
CA LEU A 114 -4.64 18.49 -0.29
C LEU A 114 -3.85 17.28 -0.82
N ILE A 115 -2.68 17.51 -1.41
CA ILE A 115 -1.75 16.46 -1.86
C ILE A 115 -1.33 15.61 -0.66
N LEU A 116 -0.90 16.23 0.43
CA LEU A 116 -0.50 15.53 1.66
C LEU A 116 -1.65 14.67 2.22
N SER A 117 -2.86 15.22 2.29
CA SER A 117 -4.04 14.49 2.76
C SER A 117 -4.43 13.34 1.82
N ALA A 118 -4.29 13.51 0.50
CA ALA A 118 -4.52 12.44 -0.45
C ALA A 118 -3.49 11.31 -0.31
N LEU A 119 -2.20 11.63 -0.15
CA LEU A 119 -1.13 10.65 0.06
C LEU A 119 -1.34 9.84 1.34
N ASP A 120 -1.71 10.48 2.45
CA ASP A 120 -2.01 9.82 3.73
C ASP A 120 -3.19 8.85 3.61
N LEU A 121 -4.28 9.27 2.94
CA LEU A 121 -5.42 8.40 2.68
C LEU A 121 -5.10 7.27 1.71
N ILE A 122 -4.24 7.49 0.71
CA ILE A 122 -3.74 6.41 -0.17
C ILE A 122 -3.00 5.37 0.67
N GLN A 123 -2.10 5.78 1.56
CA GLN A 123 -1.40 4.86 2.45
C GLN A 123 -2.37 4.05 3.31
N GLY A 124 -3.27 4.72 4.03
CA GLY A 124 -4.25 4.06 4.90
C GLY A 124 -5.15 3.07 4.14
N THR A 125 -5.60 3.43 2.94
CA THR A 125 -6.45 2.54 2.13
C THR A 125 -5.69 1.35 1.53
N LEU A 126 -4.41 1.51 1.18
CA LEU A 126 -3.56 0.37 0.76
C LEU A 126 -3.32 -0.62 1.90
N LEU A 127 -3.20 -0.13 3.14
CA LEU A 127 -3.03 -0.98 4.32
C LEU A 127 -4.33 -1.73 4.67
N LEU A 128 -5.49 -1.08 4.54
CA LEU A 128 -6.79 -1.70 4.78
C LEU A 128 -7.23 -2.65 3.66
N HIS A 129 -6.83 -2.37 2.43
CA HIS A 129 -7.15 -3.18 1.25
C HIS A 129 -5.89 -3.44 0.41
N PRO A 130 -5.04 -4.40 0.80
CA PRO A 130 -3.82 -4.75 0.08
C PRO A 130 -4.00 -5.03 -1.43
N PRO A 131 -5.12 -5.62 -1.92
CA PRO A 131 -5.31 -5.81 -3.36
C PRO A 131 -5.29 -4.50 -4.16
N SER A 132 -5.63 -3.36 -3.56
CA SER A 132 -5.53 -2.04 -4.23
C SER A 132 -4.09 -1.68 -4.63
N LYS A 133 -3.06 -2.30 -4.03
CA LYS A 133 -1.66 -2.11 -4.45
C LYS A 133 -1.46 -2.47 -5.91
N ALA A 134 -2.26 -3.37 -6.49
CA ALA A 134 -2.17 -3.75 -7.90
C ALA A 134 -2.33 -2.55 -8.87
N LEU A 135 -2.94 -1.44 -8.44
CA LEU A 135 -2.98 -0.20 -9.24
C LEU A 135 -1.57 0.26 -9.65
N PHE A 136 -0.60 0.20 -8.72
CA PHE A 136 0.76 0.69 -8.94
C PHE A 136 1.65 -0.23 -9.79
N SER A 137 1.12 -1.37 -10.24
CA SER A 137 1.76 -2.15 -11.31
C SER A 137 1.66 -1.44 -12.67
N ARG A 138 0.70 -0.52 -12.81
CA ARG A 138 0.51 0.31 -14.01
C ARG A 138 1.44 1.51 -13.95
N GLU A 139 2.19 1.70 -15.03
CA GLU A 139 3.20 2.75 -15.10
C GLU A 139 2.65 4.16 -14.84
N MET A 140 1.46 4.47 -15.36
CA MET A 140 0.80 5.76 -15.15
C MET A 140 0.68 6.15 -13.66
N TYR A 141 0.25 5.21 -12.81
CA TYR A 141 0.03 5.49 -11.40
C TYR A 141 1.33 5.46 -10.59
N MET A 142 2.32 4.67 -11.00
CA MET A 142 3.65 4.69 -10.40
C MET A 142 4.40 5.99 -10.74
N ASN A 143 4.35 6.42 -12.01
CA ASN A 143 4.95 7.68 -12.44
C ASN A 143 4.39 8.87 -11.67
N LEU A 144 3.08 8.91 -11.40
CA LEU A 144 2.50 9.97 -10.58
C LEU A 144 3.17 10.09 -9.19
N LEU A 145 3.58 8.97 -8.57
CA LEU A 145 4.34 9.01 -7.32
C LEU A 145 5.78 9.45 -7.56
N LEU A 146 6.41 9.08 -8.67
CA LEU A 146 7.77 9.52 -9.00
C LEU A 146 7.83 11.02 -9.32
N ASP A 147 6.82 11.57 -9.98
CA ASP A 147 6.71 13.01 -10.30
C ASP A 147 6.67 13.85 -9.01
N LEU A 148 6.00 13.34 -7.96
CA LEU A 148 5.96 13.98 -6.65
C LEU A 148 7.30 13.96 -5.88
N LEU A 149 8.31 13.26 -6.39
CA LEU A 149 9.69 13.30 -5.87
C LEU A 149 10.55 14.34 -6.58
N GLU A 150 10.04 15.04 -7.60
CA GLU A 150 10.79 16.09 -8.26
C GLU A 150 11.20 17.21 -7.27
N PRO A 151 12.35 17.87 -7.50
CA PRO A 151 12.89 18.89 -6.58
C PRO A 151 11.97 20.09 -6.32
N ASP A 152 11.02 20.35 -7.21
CA ASP A 152 10.09 21.49 -7.14
C ASP A 152 8.99 21.29 -6.08
N PHE A 153 8.74 20.04 -5.65
CA PHE A 153 7.79 19.76 -4.58
C PHE A 153 8.40 20.03 -3.20
N CYS A 154 7.56 20.50 -2.27
CA CYS A 154 8.03 20.81 -0.93
C CYS A 154 8.49 19.54 -0.18
N PRO A 155 9.44 19.64 0.77
CA PRO A 155 10.01 18.49 1.47
C PRO A 155 8.99 17.58 2.17
N ALA A 156 7.87 18.15 2.61
CA ALA A 156 6.79 17.39 3.24
C ALA A 156 6.11 16.44 2.24
N ILE A 157 5.84 16.91 1.02
CA ILE A 157 5.25 16.09 -0.05
C ILE A 157 6.23 14.99 -0.43
N GLN A 158 7.50 15.30 -0.68
CA GLN A 158 8.52 14.31 -1.01
C GLN A 158 8.62 13.21 0.08
N SER A 159 8.60 13.59 1.35
CA SER A 159 8.63 12.65 2.47
C SER A 159 7.39 11.77 2.53
N ALA A 160 6.19 12.34 2.35
CA ALA A 160 4.94 11.60 2.31
C ALA A 160 4.88 10.65 1.11
N THR A 161 5.37 11.08 -0.06
CA THR A 161 5.45 10.27 -1.27
C THR A 161 6.38 9.07 -1.09
N LEU A 162 7.54 9.24 -0.46
CA LEU A 162 8.44 8.12 -0.16
C LEU A 162 7.76 7.07 0.74
N LEU A 163 6.98 7.50 1.73
CA LEU A 163 6.21 6.58 2.57
C LEU A 163 5.07 5.89 1.80
N THR A 164 4.40 6.62 0.90
CA THR A 164 3.40 6.05 -0.02
C THR A 164 4.03 5.00 -0.94
N LEU A 165 5.24 5.25 -1.47
CA LEU A 165 5.99 4.28 -2.26
C LEU A 165 6.31 3.04 -1.42
N VAL A 166 6.84 3.16 -0.20
CA VAL A 166 7.06 1.99 0.67
C VAL A 166 5.77 1.17 0.82
N THR A 167 4.65 1.83 1.09
CA THR A 167 3.35 1.16 1.27
C THR A 167 2.87 0.46 -0.01
N ALA A 168 3.08 1.07 -1.18
CA ALA A 168 2.72 0.49 -2.47
C ALA A 168 3.64 -0.68 -2.88
N LEU A 169 4.90 -0.67 -2.44
CA LEU A 169 5.92 -1.64 -2.86
C LEU A 169 6.03 -2.83 -1.90
N ILE A 170 5.76 -2.65 -0.61
CA ILE A 170 5.90 -3.71 0.40
C ILE A 170 4.98 -4.89 0.09
N ASP A 171 5.55 -6.10 0.16
CA ASP A 171 4.93 -7.38 -0.21
C ASP A 171 4.37 -7.42 -1.65
N THR A 172 4.81 -6.52 -2.54
CA THR A 172 4.33 -6.45 -3.92
C THR A 172 5.51 -6.32 -4.91
N PRO A 173 6.29 -7.39 -5.14
CA PRO A 173 7.47 -7.37 -6.01
C PRO A 173 7.19 -6.83 -7.42
N GLN A 174 5.99 -7.08 -7.96
CA GLN A 174 5.57 -6.55 -9.26
C GLN A 174 5.59 -5.02 -9.30
N ASN A 175 5.14 -4.35 -8.24
CA ASN A 175 5.18 -2.90 -8.17
C ASN A 175 6.62 -2.41 -8.08
N THR A 176 7.50 -3.15 -7.40
CA THR A 176 8.94 -2.85 -7.34
C THR A 176 9.56 -2.94 -8.73
N ARG A 177 9.16 -3.92 -9.55
CA ARG A 177 9.59 -4.00 -10.96
C ARG A 177 9.11 -2.79 -11.76
N THR A 178 7.85 -2.38 -11.63
CA THR A 178 7.32 -1.19 -12.31
C THR A 178 8.09 0.07 -11.89
N PHE A 179 8.35 0.26 -10.59
CA PHE A 179 9.15 1.36 -10.06
C PHE A 179 10.56 1.42 -10.66
N GLU A 180 11.25 0.28 -10.76
CA GLU A 180 12.59 0.23 -11.34
C GLU A 180 12.61 0.47 -12.85
N ASN A 181 11.61 -0.07 -13.57
CA ASN A 181 11.49 0.13 -15.03
C ASN A 181 11.22 1.60 -15.39
N LEU A 182 10.68 2.37 -14.45
CA LEU A 182 10.45 3.81 -14.57
C LEU A 182 11.59 4.65 -13.99
N ASP A 183 12.80 4.09 -13.92
CA ASP A 183 13.99 4.76 -13.39
C ASP A 183 13.82 5.27 -11.94
N GLY A 184 12.93 4.67 -11.15
CA GLY A 184 12.65 5.11 -9.78
C GLY A 184 13.90 5.13 -8.89
N LEU A 185 14.84 4.20 -9.09
CA LEU A 185 16.14 4.20 -8.40
C LEU A 185 16.99 5.42 -8.77
N LEU A 186 17.00 5.80 -10.04
CA LEU A 186 17.70 7.01 -10.49
C LEU A 186 17.05 8.25 -9.86
N THR A 187 15.71 8.33 -9.85
CA THR A 187 14.97 9.44 -9.22
C THR A 187 15.31 9.58 -7.74
N VAL A 188 15.18 8.51 -6.96
CA VAL A 188 15.48 8.47 -5.53
C VAL A 188 16.94 8.84 -5.24
N THR A 189 17.89 8.24 -5.95
CA THR A 189 19.32 8.50 -5.70
C THR A 189 19.75 9.90 -6.16
N SER A 190 19.14 10.44 -7.23
CA SER A 190 19.39 11.81 -7.69
C SER A 190 18.86 12.82 -6.68
N LEU A 191 17.66 12.60 -6.13
CA LEU A 191 17.13 13.43 -5.04
C LEU A 191 18.03 13.33 -3.80
N PHE A 192 18.54 12.14 -3.46
CA PHE A 192 19.44 11.96 -2.32
C PHE A 192 20.77 12.73 -2.48
N ARG A 193 21.38 12.67 -3.67
CA ARG A 193 22.63 13.37 -3.99
C ARG A 193 22.46 14.88 -4.10
N SER A 194 21.26 15.36 -4.43
CA SER A 194 21.01 16.80 -4.57
C SER A 194 21.39 17.56 -3.29
N ARG A 195 22.08 18.68 -3.48
CA ARG A 195 22.48 19.57 -2.38
C ARG A 195 21.30 20.37 -1.81
N GLY A 196 20.24 20.55 -2.60
CA GLY A 196 19.02 21.26 -2.21
C GLY A 196 18.07 20.42 -1.35
N THR A 197 18.25 19.11 -1.30
CA THR A 197 17.39 18.20 -0.55
C THR A 197 17.57 18.39 0.95
N SER A 198 16.45 18.57 1.66
CA SER A 198 16.45 18.78 3.11
C SER A 198 16.98 17.56 3.86
N ARG A 199 17.47 17.77 5.09
CA ARG A 199 17.98 16.69 5.94
C ARG A 199 16.91 15.63 6.20
N ASP A 200 15.67 16.05 6.43
CA ASP A 200 14.56 15.14 6.75
C ASP A 200 14.21 14.25 5.55
N VAL A 201 14.19 14.83 4.34
CA VAL A 201 13.98 14.04 3.11
C VAL A 201 15.14 13.09 2.88
N LYS A 202 16.40 13.50 3.14
CA LYS A 202 17.56 12.60 3.05
C LYS A 202 17.44 11.41 4.00
N LEU A 203 16.95 11.62 5.22
CA LEU A 203 16.69 10.53 6.16
C LEU A 203 15.63 9.56 5.61
N LYS A 204 14.52 10.08 5.06
CA LYS A 204 13.48 9.25 4.42
C LYS A 204 13.97 8.50 3.19
N LEU A 205 14.86 9.10 2.40
CA LEU A 205 15.49 8.43 1.27
C LEU A 205 16.38 7.27 1.72
N VAL A 206 17.15 7.44 2.80
CA VAL A 206 17.95 6.35 3.38
C VAL A 206 17.05 5.22 3.89
N GLU A 207 15.97 5.55 4.62
CA GLU A 207 14.97 4.55 5.06
C GLU A 207 14.37 3.79 3.87
N PHE A 208 14.02 4.50 2.79
CA PHE A 208 13.52 3.89 1.55
C PHE A 208 14.55 2.96 0.91
N LEU A 209 15.82 3.36 0.85
CA LEU A 209 16.88 2.53 0.28
C LEU A 209 17.15 1.28 1.12
N TYR A 210 17.09 1.38 2.46
CA TYR A 210 17.13 0.20 3.33
C TYR A 210 15.96 -0.74 3.05
N PHE A 211 14.73 -0.21 2.97
CA PHE A 211 13.55 -0.98 2.59
C PHE A 211 13.73 -1.68 1.23
N TYR A 212 14.18 -0.94 0.20
CA TYR A 212 14.40 -1.49 -1.13
C TYR A 212 15.39 -2.67 -1.12
N LEU A 213 16.44 -2.59 -0.30
CA LEU A 213 17.45 -3.64 -0.17
C LEU A 213 17.02 -4.83 0.70
N MET A 214 15.89 -4.78 1.41
CA MET A 214 15.39 -5.93 2.17
C MET A 214 15.00 -7.09 1.24
N PRO A 215 15.15 -8.36 1.64
CA PRO A 215 14.70 -9.50 0.85
C PRO A 215 13.23 -9.40 0.47
N GLU A 216 12.87 -9.90 -0.72
CA GLU A 216 11.47 -9.96 -1.17
C GLU A 216 10.84 -11.28 -0.75
N THR A 217 9.69 -11.18 -0.08
CA THR A 217 8.80 -12.31 0.18
C THR A 217 7.94 -12.55 -1.08
N PRO A 218 7.84 -13.79 -1.57
CA PRO A 218 6.95 -14.10 -2.68
C PRO A 218 5.52 -13.79 -2.26
N SER A 219 4.78 -13.04 -3.08
CA SER A 219 3.37 -12.78 -2.85
C SER A 219 2.61 -14.10 -2.84
N ILE A 220 1.97 -14.43 -1.71
CA ILE A 220 1.09 -15.60 -1.64
C ILE A 220 -0.02 -15.36 -2.66
N PRO A 221 -0.22 -16.25 -3.65
CA PRO A 221 -1.33 -16.10 -4.59
C PRO A 221 -2.64 -16.04 -3.79
N SER A 222 -3.42 -14.99 -4.00
CA SER A 222 -4.75 -14.85 -3.42
C SER A 222 -5.54 -16.12 -3.69
N ALA A 223 -6.10 -16.73 -2.65
CA ALA A 223 -6.95 -17.93 -2.73
C ALA A 223 -8.34 -17.60 -3.34
N GLY A 224 -8.39 -16.77 -4.39
CA GLY A 224 -9.61 -16.24 -5.00
C GLY A 224 -9.92 -16.77 -6.40
N ALA A 225 -9.17 -17.77 -6.89
CA ALA A 225 -9.47 -18.45 -8.16
C ALA A 225 -9.44 -19.97 -7.96
N ARG A 226 -10.41 -20.49 -7.20
CA ARG A 226 -10.81 -21.90 -7.32
C ARG A 226 -12.24 -21.91 -7.78
N ASP A 227 -12.42 -22.44 -9.00
CA ASP A 227 -13.70 -22.73 -9.61
C ASP A 227 -14.66 -23.37 -8.60
N ALA A 228 -15.90 -22.90 -8.65
CA ALA A 228 -17.02 -23.47 -7.93
C ALA A 228 -17.19 -24.94 -8.30
N GLY A 229 -16.93 -25.85 -7.35
CA GLY A 229 -17.46 -27.22 -7.43
C GLY A 229 -16.55 -28.35 -6.96
N VAL A 230 -16.08 -28.35 -5.71
CA VAL A 230 -15.77 -29.62 -4.99
C VAL A 230 -15.81 -29.41 -3.48
N PRO A 231 -16.46 -30.29 -2.69
CA PRO A 231 -16.66 -30.07 -1.26
C PRO A 231 -15.42 -30.37 -0.43
N ALA A 232 -15.29 -29.60 0.65
CA ALA A 232 -14.21 -29.63 1.62
C ALA A 232 -14.07 -31.00 2.30
N MET A 233 -12.88 -31.59 2.21
CA MET A 233 -12.41 -32.52 3.22
C MET A 233 -10.88 -32.49 3.30
N LEU A 234 -10.40 -32.44 4.55
CA LEU A 234 -9.02 -32.57 5.03
C LEU A 234 -8.24 -31.26 5.19
N GLN A 235 -8.38 -30.68 6.39
CA GLN A 235 -7.28 -30.05 7.11
C GLN A 235 -5.98 -30.87 6.95
N ARG A 236 -4.86 -30.21 6.63
CA ARG A 236 -3.51 -30.60 7.07
C ARG A 236 -2.47 -29.51 6.79
N SER A 237 -1.55 -29.37 7.74
CA SER A 237 -0.55 -28.32 7.95
C SER A 237 0.40 -28.01 6.77
N PRO A 238 1.04 -26.80 6.74
CA PRO A 238 1.76 -26.27 5.58
C PRO A 238 3.12 -26.92 5.30
N SER A 239 3.64 -27.76 6.19
CA SER A 239 5.05 -28.17 6.19
C SER A 239 5.38 -29.42 5.35
N LYS A 240 4.51 -29.83 4.42
CA LYS A 240 4.78 -31.00 3.55
C LYS A 240 4.55 -30.79 2.05
N LEU A 241 4.35 -29.55 1.59
CA LEU A 241 4.18 -29.28 0.15
C LEU A 241 5.51 -29.23 -0.64
N ALA A 242 6.63 -28.94 0.03
CA ALA A 242 7.95 -28.81 -0.61
C ALA A 242 8.52 -30.15 -1.15
N LYS A 243 7.95 -31.30 -0.75
CA LYS A 243 8.48 -32.62 -1.14
C LYS A 243 7.75 -33.27 -2.32
N ALA A 244 6.68 -32.65 -2.83
CA ALA A 244 5.90 -33.16 -3.95
C ALA A 244 6.39 -32.70 -5.33
N PHE A 245 7.40 -31.81 -5.40
CA PHE A 245 7.95 -31.28 -6.65
C PHE A 245 9.31 -31.90 -7.06
N ALA A 246 9.81 -32.90 -6.33
CA ALA A 246 11.17 -33.41 -6.52
C ALA A 246 11.29 -34.84 -7.11
N PHE A 247 10.21 -35.47 -7.58
CA PHE A 247 10.30 -36.77 -8.26
C PHE A 247 9.33 -36.88 -9.44
N GLY A 248 9.84 -36.56 -10.64
CA GLY A 248 9.27 -37.01 -11.90
C GLY A 248 10.20 -38.01 -12.56
N GLY A 249 9.73 -39.24 -12.80
CA GLY A 249 10.46 -40.24 -13.58
C GLY A 249 9.68 -41.56 -13.77
N GLY A 250 9.31 -41.86 -15.03
CA GLY A 250 8.76 -43.14 -15.53
C GLY A 250 7.24 -43.09 -15.76
N GLY A 251 6.73 -42.95 -16.99
CA GLY A 251 6.42 -44.05 -17.94
C GLY A 251 4.96 -44.51 -17.72
N GLU A 252 4.02 -44.68 -18.65
CA GLU A 252 3.97 -44.94 -20.08
C GLU A 252 2.49 -44.78 -20.53
N GLY A 253 2.24 -44.46 -21.82
CA GLY A 253 1.05 -44.97 -22.55
C GLY A 253 -0.10 -44.00 -22.87
N GLY A 254 -0.27 -43.67 -24.17
CA GLY A 254 -1.61 -43.61 -24.77
C GLY A 254 -2.04 -42.36 -25.57
N ALA A 255 -1.65 -42.34 -26.86
CA ALA A 255 -2.46 -41.96 -28.04
C ALA A 255 -3.06 -40.53 -28.25
N LYS A 256 -2.39 -39.79 -29.16
CA LYS A 256 -2.87 -39.11 -30.40
C LYS A 256 -4.11 -38.19 -30.40
N SER A 257 -3.86 -36.87 -30.56
CA SER A 257 -4.29 -36.01 -31.70
C SER A 257 -3.62 -34.63 -31.53
N GLY A 258 -2.77 -34.12 -32.41
CA GLY A 258 -3.12 -33.60 -33.73
C GLY A 258 -3.30 -32.08 -33.73
N GLY A 259 -2.22 -31.30 -33.50
CA GLY A 259 -2.21 -29.83 -33.55
C GLY A 259 -0.79 -29.27 -33.72
N ARG A 260 -0.63 -28.32 -34.64
CA ARG A 260 0.61 -27.77 -35.26
C ARG A 260 1.60 -27.10 -34.28
N PRO A 261 2.89 -26.96 -34.67
CA PRO A 261 3.95 -26.54 -33.76
C PRO A 261 3.89 -25.02 -33.56
N HIS A 262 3.61 -24.59 -32.34
CA HIS A 262 3.91 -23.22 -31.93
C HIS A 262 5.36 -23.17 -31.46
N SER A 263 6.10 -22.24 -32.04
CA SER A 263 7.50 -21.96 -31.77
C SER A 263 7.81 -21.91 -30.28
N SER A 264 8.92 -22.56 -29.94
CA SER A 264 9.66 -22.37 -28.71
C SER A 264 9.94 -20.90 -28.44
N ASP A 265 9.20 -20.30 -27.52
CA ASP A 265 9.74 -19.28 -26.63
C ASP A 265 9.52 -19.76 -25.20
N SER A 266 10.36 -20.71 -24.82
CA SER A 266 10.71 -20.96 -23.44
C SER A 266 11.59 -19.79 -23.00
N ALA A 267 10.95 -18.72 -22.54
CA ALA A 267 11.61 -17.58 -21.92
C ALA A 267 11.16 -17.48 -20.46
N ASN A 268 12.08 -17.85 -19.58
CA ASN A 268 12.18 -17.63 -18.14
C ASN A 268 10.95 -17.86 -17.24
N THR A 269 11.02 -19.00 -16.57
CA THR A 269 10.65 -19.17 -15.16
C THR A 269 11.45 -18.23 -14.23
N ASP A 270 11.14 -16.94 -14.21
CA ASP A 270 11.55 -16.04 -13.12
C ASP A 270 10.28 -15.36 -12.57
N GLY A 271 9.94 -15.65 -11.31
CA GLY A 271 8.91 -14.87 -10.62
C GLY A 271 9.32 -13.39 -10.52
N PRO A 272 8.39 -12.47 -10.17
CA PRO A 272 8.68 -11.04 -10.08
C PRO A 272 9.64 -10.66 -8.93
N THR A 273 10.11 -11.63 -8.15
CA THR A 273 10.99 -11.45 -7.00
C THR A 273 12.46 -11.37 -7.41
N ARG A 274 13.21 -10.43 -6.84
CA ARG A 274 14.67 -10.36 -6.98
C ARG A 274 15.38 -10.58 -5.65
N SER A 275 16.56 -11.20 -5.74
CA SER A 275 17.48 -11.37 -4.63
C SER A 275 18.04 -10.02 -4.12
N GLN A 276 18.59 -10.02 -2.90
CA GLN A 276 19.23 -8.83 -2.36
C GLN A 276 20.45 -8.41 -3.19
N GLU A 277 21.20 -9.38 -3.72
CA GLU A 277 22.37 -9.17 -4.56
C GLU A 277 22.00 -8.50 -5.89
N GLU A 278 20.92 -8.94 -6.54
CA GLU A 278 20.42 -8.31 -7.77
C GLU A 278 19.98 -6.87 -7.53
N LYS A 279 19.29 -6.61 -6.41
CA LYS A 279 18.88 -5.26 -6.02
C LYS A 279 20.06 -4.37 -5.67
N GLN A 280 21.06 -4.91 -4.98
CA GLN A 280 22.33 -4.21 -4.75
C GLN A 280 23.00 -3.84 -6.07
N ALA A 281 23.05 -4.76 -7.04
CA ALA A 281 23.65 -4.50 -8.34
C ALA A 281 22.89 -3.42 -9.13
N LEU A 282 21.56 -3.37 -9.05
CA LEU A 282 20.75 -2.33 -9.67
C LEU A 282 20.98 -0.96 -9.02
N LEU A 283 20.93 -0.90 -7.68
CA LEU A 283 21.20 0.34 -6.94
C LEU A 283 22.63 0.83 -7.17
N GLY A 284 23.60 -0.09 -7.29
CA GLY A 284 25.01 0.18 -7.57
C GLY A 284 25.26 0.89 -8.90
N ARG A 285 24.32 0.82 -9.86
CA ARG A 285 24.39 1.60 -11.11
C ARG A 285 24.21 3.09 -10.88
N HIS A 286 23.57 3.47 -9.77
CA HIS A 286 23.21 4.85 -9.47
C HIS A 286 23.90 5.40 -8.22
N LEU A 287 24.42 4.54 -7.34
CA LEU A 287 25.07 4.94 -6.09
C LEU A 287 26.38 4.16 -5.92
N ASN A 288 27.49 4.84 -5.59
CA ASN A 288 28.81 4.20 -5.46
C ASN A 288 29.06 3.59 -4.06
N SER A 289 28.24 3.92 -3.07
CA SER A 289 28.42 3.55 -1.65
C SER A 289 27.40 2.51 -1.17
N VAL A 290 26.94 1.62 -2.06
CA VAL A 290 25.89 0.65 -1.71
C VAL A 290 26.40 -0.39 -0.73
N GLU A 291 27.69 -0.74 -0.78
CA GLU A 291 28.33 -1.69 0.12
C GLU A 291 28.27 -1.23 1.58
N GLU A 292 28.43 0.08 1.83
CA GLU A 292 28.30 0.64 3.18
C GLU A 292 26.86 0.56 3.68
N LEU A 293 25.90 0.84 2.80
CA LEU A 293 24.47 0.75 3.11
C LEU A 293 24.06 -0.70 3.43
N VAL A 294 24.52 -1.68 2.65
CA VAL A 294 24.27 -3.11 2.90
C VAL A 294 24.94 -3.57 4.19
N LYS A 295 26.17 -3.11 4.46
CA LYS A 295 26.88 -3.41 5.70
C LYS A 295 26.13 -2.86 6.90
N ASP A 296 25.67 -1.61 6.84
CA ASP A 296 24.91 -0.98 7.92
C ASP A 296 23.57 -1.70 8.13
N LEU A 297 22.85 -2.05 7.06
CA LEU A 297 21.59 -2.82 7.14
C LEU A 297 21.77 -4.15 7.89
N ARG A 298 22.86 -4.88 7.61
CA ARG A 298 23.20 -6.15 8.27
C ARG A 298 23.56 -5.98 9.76
N GLN A 299 24.12 -4.83 10.13
CA GLN A 299 24.57 -4.54 11.50
C GLN A 299 23.45 -3.94 12.36
N SER A 300 22.59 -3.12 11.76
CA SER A 300 21.60 -2.31 12.48
C SER A 300 20.28 -3.02 12.74
N THR A 301 19.95 -4.10 12.01
CA THR A 301 18.62 -4.77 12.07
C THR A 301 17.48 -3.74 12.21
N PRO A 302 17.32 -2.80 11.26
CA PRO A 302 16.56 -1.56 11.49
C PRO A 302 15.07 -1.77 11.79
N PHE A 303 14.55 -2.98 11.53
CA PHE A 303 13.17 -3.40 11.83
C PHE A 303 13.09 -4.54 12.86
N GLY A 304 14.09 -4.69 13.73
CA GLY A 304 14.01 -5.57 14.92
C GLY A 304 14.13 -7.06 14.65
N GLY A 305 14.71 -7.47 13.50
CA GLY A 305 14.97 -8.89 13.21
C GLY A 305 13.73 -9.74 12.94
N VAL A 306 12.54 -9.12 12.81
CA VAL A 306 11.33 -9.80 12.34
C VAL A 306 11.44 -9.94 10.82
N VAL A 307 12.07 -11.04 10.39
CA VAL A 307 11.87 -11.57 9.04
C VAL A 307 10.44 -12.09 9.03
N CYS A 308 9.55 -11.42 8.30
CA CYS A 308 8.20 -11.92 8.04
C CYS A 308 8.24 -13.26 7.30
#